data_AF-A0A0S8FPS6-F1
#
_entry.id   AF-A0A0S8FPS6-F1
#
_cell.length_a   1.000
_cell.length_b   1.000
_cell.length_c   1.000
_cell.angle_alpha   90.00
_cell.angle_beta   90.00
_cell.angle_gamma   90.00
#
_symmetry.space_group_name_H-M   'P 1'
#
loop_
_entity.id
_entity.type
_entity.pdbx_description
1 polymer ?
#
loop_
_entity_poly.entity_id
_entity_poly.type
_entity_poly.pdbx_seq_one_letter_code
_entity_poly.pdbx_strand_id
1 'polypeptide(L)'
;MNLPQRLAAWLDVRPAEVRTVTLSFLGAFLVMAFLVLARSLREALYLSAFDVKTLPYITGTFAVLSIPTVGVFAGTLTRYSPKKVLVVLSAVLASGLMVLWALAAFRPVTSGVTNATTDAFYLWTALGTLLLTSGFWVVTS
;
A
#
# COMPACT_ATOMS: atom_id res chain seq x y z
N MET A 1 0.50 -2.66 -38.49
CA MET A 1 -0.13 -2.26 -37.21
C MET A 1 0.70 -2.81 -36.07
N ASN A 2 1.20 -1.94 -35.19
CA ASN A 2 1.95 -2.38 -34.03
C ASN A 2 1.00 -3.00 -32.98
N LEU A 3 1.48 -3.98 -32.22
CA LEU A 3 0.73 -4.66 -31.15
C LEU A 3 -0.04 -3.69 -30.20
N PRO A 4 0.53 -2.54 -29.76
CA PRO A 4 -0.20 -1.55 -28.98
C PRO A 4 -1.38 -0.88 -29.71
N GLN A 5 -1.29 -0.69 -31.03
CA GLN A 5 -2.39 -0.10 -31.83
C GLN A 5 -3.55 -1.09 -32.02
N ARG A 6 -3.25 -2.39 -32.15
CA ARG A 6 -4.27 -3.45 -32.22
C ARG A 6 -5.04 -3.55 -30.90
N LEU A 7 -4.34 -3.47 -29.77
CA LEU A 7 -4.98 -3.48 -28.44
C LEU A 7 -5.83 -2.23 -28.21
N ALA A 8 -5.35 -1.04 -28.59
CA ALA A 8 -6.12 0.19 -28.47
C ALA A 8 -7.41 0.17 -29.31
N ALA A 9 -7.33 -0.32 -30.56
CA ALA A 9 -8.50 -0.47 -31.42
C ALA A 9 -9.49 -1.55 -30.93
N TRP A 10 -8.98 -2.63 -30.31
CA TRP A 10 -9.82 -3.69 -29.76
C TRP A 10 -10.53 -3.26 -28.47
N LEU A 11 -9.90 -2.38 -27.68
CA LEU A 11 -10.47 -1.81 -26.46
C LEU A 11 -11.30 -0.53 -26.71
N ASP A 12 -11.51 -0.15 -27.98
CA ASP A 12 -12.17 1.09 -28.41
C ASP A 12 -11.61 2.37 -27.73
N VAL A 13 -10.31 2.35 -27.41
CA VAL A 13 -9.64 3.46 -26.73
C VAL A 13 -9.24 4.51 -27.76
N ARG A 14 -9.78 5.72 -27.63
CA ARG A 14 -9.41 6.84 -28.49
C ARG A 14 -7.90 7.13 -28.34
N PRO A 15 -7.19 7.54 -29.40
CA PRO A 15 -5.75 7.81 -29.34
C PRO A 15 -5.37 8.81 -28.23
N ALA A 16 -6.25 9.76 -27.93
CA ALA A 16 -6.08 10.75 -26.87
C ALA A 16 -6.21 10.16 -25.45
N GLU A 17 -6.85 9.00 -25.29
CA GLU A 17 -7.14 8.36 -24.01
C GLU A 17 -6.12 7.27 -23.63
N VAL A 18 -5.29 6.81 -24.58
CA VAL A 18 -4.29 5.75 -24.37
C VAL A 18 -3.41 6.05 -23.16
N ARG A 19 -2.91 7.28 -23.02
CA ARG A 19 -2.07 7.68 -21.88
C ARG A 19 -2.80 7.52 -20.55
N THR A 20 -4.05 7.96 -20.47
CA THR A 20 -4.86 7.88 -19.25
C THR A 20 -5.18 6.43 -18.89
N VAL A 21 -5.51 5.61 -19.88
CA VAL A 21 -5.78 4.17 -19.70
C VAL A 21 -4.53 3.44 -19.22
N THR A 22 -3.38 3.67 -19.87
CA THR A 22 -2.12 3.03 -19.46
C THR A 22 -1.70 3.45 -18.05
N LEU A 23 -1.82 4.73 -17.69
CA LEU A 23 -1.51 5.20 -16.34
C LEU A 23 -2.45 4.62 -15.29
N SER A 24 -3.74 4.49 -15.60
CA SER A 24 -4.73 3.90 -14.69
C SER A 24 -4.48 2.40 -14.50
N PHE A 25 -4.17 1.69 -15.59
CA PHE A 25 -3.79 0.28 -15.55
C PHE A 25 -2.52 0.07 -14.73
N LEU A 26 -1.48 0.88 -14.96
CA LEU A 26 -0.23 0.79 -14.21
C LEU A 26 -0.45 1.08 -12.72
N GLY A 27 -1.27 2.09 -12.40
CA GLY A 27 -1.65 2.40 -11.02
C GLY A 27 -2.38 1.25 -10.35
N ALA A 28 -3.39 0.68 -11.03
CA ALA A 28 -4.12 -0.49 -10.54
C ALA A 28 -3.20 -1.69 -10.32
N PHE A 29 -2.33 -1.98 -11.28
CA PHE A 29 -1.35 -3.05 -11.20
C PHE A 29 -0.42 -2.89 -10.00
N LEU A 30 0.13 -1.69 -9.79
CA LEU A 30 1.02 -1.40 -8.66
C LEU A 30 0.31 -1.54 -7.31
N VAL A 31 -0.92 -1.04 -7.18
CA VAL A 31 -1.72 -1.18 -5.95
C VAL A 31 -2.00 -2.65 -5.66
N MET A 32 -2.38 -3.44 -6.66
CA MET A 32 -2.63 -4.87 -6.50
C MET A 32 -1.36 -5.66 -6.19
N ALA A 33 -0.26 -5.36 -6.89
CA ALA A 33 1.03 -5.98 -6.62
C ALA A 33 1.47 -5.69 -5.17
N PHE A 34 1.32 -4.45 -4.72
CA PHE A 34 1.60 -4.08 -3.34
C PHE A 34 0.71 -4.84 -2.35
N LEU A 35 -0.60 -4.92 -2.61
CA LEU A 35 -1.55 -5.64 -1.75
C LEU A 35 -1.16 -7.11 -1.55
N VAL A 36 -0.80 -7.80 -2.63
CA VAL A 36 -0.42 -9.21 -2.58
C VAL A 36 0.94 -9.39 -1.90
N LEU A 37 1.95 -8.64 -2.33
CA LEU A 37 3.32 -8.78 -1.83
C LEU A 37 3.43 -8.35 -0.36
N ALA A 38 2.86 -7.22 0.00
CA ALA A 38 2.96 -6.67 1.34
C ALA A 38 2.30 -7.60 2.37
N ARG A 39 1.17 -8.23 2.02
CA ARG A 39 0.50 -9.20 2.90
C ARG A 39 1.37 -10.43 3.17
N SER A 40 1.87 -11.08 2.11
CA SER A 40 2.69 -12.28 2.28
C SER A 40 3.98 -11.95 3.03
N LEU A 41 4.61 -10.81 2.70
CA LEU A 41 5.86 -10.40 3.32
C LEU A 41 5.70 -10.03 4.79
N ARG A 42 4.68 -9.26 5.17
CA ARG A 42 4.46 -8.89 6.58
C ARG A 42 4.14 -10.10 7.44
N GLU A 43 3.35 -11.07 6.94
CA GLU A 43 3.00 -12.27 7.68
C GLU A 43 4.25 -13.17 7.87
N ALA A 44 5.04 -13.36 6.81
CA ALA A 44 6.28 -14.13 6.89
C ALA A 44 7.32 -13.48 7.82
N LEU A 45 7.54 -12.17 7.71
CA LEU A 45 8.48 -11.44 8.57
C LEU A 45 8.04 -11.45 10.03
N TYR A 46 6.74 -11.24 10.29
CA TYR A 46 6.21 -11.29 11.65
C TYR A 46 6.41 -12.67 12.28
N LEU A 47 6.09 -13.75 11.56
CA LEU A 47 6.28 -15.12 12.06
C LEU A 47 7.75 -15.53 12.19
N SER A 48 8.65 -14.88 11.46
CA SER A 48 10.09 -15.11 11.62
C SER A 48 10.64 -14.49 12.92
N ALA A 49 9.98 -13.47 13.45
CA ALA A 49 10.40 -12.73 14.64
C ALA A 49 9.57 -13.05 15.89
N PHE A 50 8.30 -13.44 15.73
CA PHE A 50 7.34 -13.64 16.80
C PHE A 50 6.61 -14.97 16.70
N ASP A 51 6.17 -15.50 17.86
CA ASP A 51 5.33 -16.69 17.92
C ASP A 51 3.92 -16.43 17.35
N VAL A 52 3.32 -17.46 16.76
CA VAL A 52 1.96 -17.46 16.18
C VAL A 52 0.92 -17.01 17.19
N LYS A 53 1.13 -17.27 18.48
CA LYS A 53 0.23 -16.83 19.57
C LYS A 53 0.07 -15.32 19.64
N THR A 54 1.00 -14.55 19.06
CA THR A 54 0.96 -13.09 19.10
C THR A 54 0.17 -12.47 17.93
N LEU A 55 -0.16 -13.25 16.89
CA LEU A 55 -0.92 -12.78 15.71
C LEU A 55 -2.25 -12.07 16.06
N PRO A 56 -3.07 -12.59 16.99
CA PRO A 56 -4.33 -11.94 17.35
C PRO A 56 -4.11 -10.53 17.93
N TYR A 57 -3.01 -10.30 18.66
CA TYR A 57 -2.73 -9.00 19.26
C TYR A 57 -2.32 -7.96 18.21
N ILE A 58 -1.44 -8.30 17.26
CA ILE A 58 -1.05 -7.36 16.19
C ILE A 58 -2.23 -7.09 15.25
N THR A 59 -3.07 -8.10 14.99
CA THR A 59 -4.30 -7.95 14.20
C THR A 59 -5.32 -7.07 14.94
N GLY A 60 -5.49 -7.26 16.25
CA GLY A 60 -6.34 -6.41 17.08
C GLY A 60 -5.83 -4.97 17.13
N THR A 61 -4.51 -4.79 17.23
CA THR A 61 -3.87 -3.47 17.16
C THR A 61 -4.13 -2.79 15.82
N PHE A 62 -3.98 -3.51 14.71
CA PHE A 62 -4.37 -3.01 13.39
C PHE A 62 -5.84 -2.61 13.34
N ALA A 63 -6.75 -3.43 13.86
CA ALA A 63 -8.18 -3.13 13.87
C ALA A 63 -8.46 -1.82 14.62
N VAL A 64 -7.89 -1.64 15.81
CA VAL A 64 -8.04 -0.40 16.60
C VAL A 64 -7.45 0.80 15.87
N LEU A 65 -6.24 0.68 15.30
CA LEU A 65 -5.57 1.76 14.58
C LEU A 65 -6.24 2.11 13.24
N SER A 66 -6.95 1.15 12.63
CA SER A 66 -7.63 1.38 11.35
C SER A 66 -8.76 2.41 11.49
N ILE A 67 -9.46 2.45 12.63
CA ILE A 67 -10.59 3.36 12.88
C ILE A 67 -10.18 4.84 12.74
N PRO A 68 -9.22 5.37 13.53
CA PRO A 68 -8.79 6.76 13.38
C PRO A 68 -8.12 7.01 12.03
N THR A 69 -7.39 6.02 11.51
CA THR A 69 -6.68 6.16 10.22
C THR A 69 -7.65 6.34 9.06
N VAL A 70 -8.72 5.54 9.00
CA VAL A 70 -9.80 5.66 8.01
C VAL A 70 -10.55 6.96 8.21
N GLY A 71 -10.81 7.39 9.44
CA GLY A 71 -11.44 8.68 9.73
C GLY A 71 -10.64 9.86 9.18
N VAL A 72 -9.32 9.88 9.39
CA VAL A 72 -8.42 10.90 8.83
C VAL A 72 -8.42 10.84 7.31
N PHE A 73 -8.36 9.64 6.72
CA PHE A 73 -8.36 9.46 5.28
C PHE A 73 -9.68 9.90 4.61
N ALA A 74 -10.82 9.55 5.17
CA ALA A 74 -12.12 10.02 4.71
C ALA A 74 -12.20 11.55 4.81
N GLY A 75 -11.76 12.11 5.93
CA GLY A 75 -11.67 13.56 6.10
C GLY A 75 -10.81 14.26 5.06
N THR A 76 -9.66 13.69 4.68
CA THR A 76 -8.79 14.27 3.64
C THR A 76 -9.41 14.15 2.25
N LEU A 77 -10.13 13.08 1.93
CA LEU A 77 -10.87 12.92 0.67
C LEU A 77 -12.02 13.93 0.50
N THR A 78 -12.65 14.38 1.59
CA THR A 78 -13.68 15.44 1.51
C THR A 78 -13.10 16.83 1.23
N ARG A 79 -11.81 17.04 1.54
CA ARG A 79 -11.16 18.36 1.45
C ARG A 79 -10.24 18.51 0.24
N TYR A 80 -9.71 17.42 -0.28
CA TYR A 80 -8.72 17.41 -1.36
C TYR A 80 -9.12 16.45 -2.47
N SER A 81 -8.59 16.68 -3.67
CA SER A 81 -8.91 15.79 -4.80
C SER A 81 -8.38 14.36 -4.55
N PRO A 82 -9.19 13.31 -4.78
CA PRO A 82 -8.80 11.92 -4.52
C PRO A 82 -7.48 11.51 -5.18
N LYS A 83 -7.23 12.00 -6.41
CA LYS A 83 -5.97 11.78 -7.13
C LYS A 83 -4.75 12.31 -6.37
N LYS A 84 -4.82 13.54 -5.82
CA LYS A 84 -3.71 14.13 -5.06
C LYS A 84 -3.50 13.39 -3.74
N VAL A 85 -4.59 13.03 -3.05
CA VAL A 85 -4.53 12.27 -1.81
C VAL A 85 -3.83 10.92 -2.02
N LEU A 86 -4.18 10.19 -3.08
CA LEU A 86 -3.52 8.92 -3.41
C LEU A 86 -2.04 9.06 -3.75
N VAL A 87 -1.65 10.10 -4.49
CA VAL A 87 -0.23 10.36 -4.80
C VAL A 87 0.56 10.63 -3.52
N VAL A 88 0.04 11.49 -2.64
CA VAL A 88 0.68 11.80 -1.35
C VAL A 88 0.73 10.57 -0.47
N LEU A 89 -0.36 9.81 -0.36
CA LEU A 89 -0.42 8.56 0.40
C LEU A 89 0.62 7.55 -0.11
N SER A 90 0.73 7.37 -1.42
CA SER A 90 1.71 6.47 -2.02
C SER A 90 3.14 6.91 -1.72
N ALA A 91 3.43 8.21 -1.78
CA ALA A 91 4.74 8.76 -1.43
C ALA A 91 5.06 8.58 0.07
N VAL A 92 4.09 8.84 0.95
CA VAL A 92 4.21 8.59 2.39
C VAL A 92 4.50 7.12 2.64
N LEU A 93 3.73 6.20 2.05
CA LEU A 93 3.95 4.77 2.22
C LEU A 93 5.32 4.32 1.73
N ALA A 94 5.74 4.76 0.54
CA ALA A 94 7.04 4.44 -0.03
C ALA A 94 8.19 4.97 0.85
N SER A 95 8.12 6.23 1.29
CA SER A 95 9.11 6.82 2.19
C SER A 95 9.16 6.12 3.54
N GLY A 96 8.02 5.79 4.14
CA GLY A 96 7.96 5.02 5.38
C GLY A 96 8.59 3.63 5.23
N LEU A 97 8.38 2.95 4.10
CA LEU A 97 9.04 1.67 3.80
C LEU A 97 10.57 1.83 3.65
N MET A 98 11.04 2.89 3.00
CA MET A 98 12.48 3.16 2.91
C MET A 98 13.09 3.44 4.28
N VAL A 99 12.40 4.17 5.15
CA VAL A 99 12.83 4.41 6.53
C VAL A 99 12.89 3.11 7.33
N LEU A 100 11.85 2.28 7.26
CA LEU A 100 11.81 0.99 7.93
C LEU A 100 12.91 0.04 7.43
N TRP A 101 13.14 0.02 6.11
CA TRP A 101 14.24 -0.75 5.52
C TRP A 101 15.60 -0.25 6.00
N ALA A 102 15.83 1.06 6.01
CA ALA A 102 17.08 1.63 6.52
C ALA A 102 17.28 1.32 8.01
N LEU A 103 16.23 1.43 8.82
CA LEU A 103 16.28 1.05 10.24
C LEU A 103 16.63 -0.43 10.43
N ALA A 104 16.07 -1.31 9.60
CA ALA A 104 16.39 -2.74 9.63
C ALA A 104 17.83 -3.04 9.13
N ALA A 105 18.31 -2.33 8.11
CA ALA A 105 19.60 -2.60 7.48
C ALA A 105 20.80 -2.04 8.28
N PHE A 106 20.64 -0.89 8.95
CA PHE A 106 21.76 -0.19 9.61
C PHE A 106 21.86 -0.46 11.12
N ARG A 107 20.96 -1.23 11.72
CA ARG A 107 20.98 -1.53 13.17
C ARG A 107 21.34 -2.99 13.43
N PRO A 108 22.25 -3.29 14.38
CA PRO A 108 22.63 -4.65 14.71
C PRO A 108 21.46 -5.46 15.30
N VAL A 109 21.37 -6.72 14.89
CA VAL A 109 20.30 -7.72 15.18
C VAL A 109 20.09 -8.02 16.68
N THR A 110 20.91 -7.45 17.57
CA THR A 110 21.06 -7.87 18.98
C THR A 110 20.26 -7.06 20.01
N SER A 111 19.23 -6.30 19.65
CA SER A 111 18.38 -5.62 20.65
C SER A 111 16.94 -5.44 20.14
N GLY A 112 15.95 -5.41 21.04
CA GLY A 112 14.49 -5.41 20.75
C GLY A 112 13.95 -4.35 19.77
N VAL A 113 14.83 -3.52 19.20
CA VAL A 113 14.58 -2.64 18.05
C VAL A 113 14.20 -3.42 16.78
N THR A 114 14.73 -4.64 16.57
CA THR A 114 14.33 -5.50 15.44
C THR A 114 12.86 -5.90 15.54
N ASN A 115 12.38 -6.23 16.74
CA ASN A 115 10.98 -6.59 16.98
C ASN A 115 10.04 -5.41 16.69
N ALA A 116 10.38 -4.22 17.21
CA ALA A 116 9.61 -3.01 16.95
C ALA A 116 9.57 -2.60 15.47
N THR A 117 10.65 -2.85 14.73
CA THR A 117 10.72 -2.56 13.28
C THR A 117 9.81 -3.53 12.50
N THR A 118 9.75 -4.79 12.89
CA THR A 118 8.83 -5.79 12.31
C THR A 118 7.37 -5.46 12.60
N ASP A 119 7.04 -5.07 13.83
CA ASP A 119 5.68 -4.62 14.20
C ASP A 119 5.27 -3.38 13.41
N ALA A 120 6.16 -2.39 13.34
CA ALA A 120 5.95 -1.16 12.58
C ALA A 120 5.77 -1.47 11.09
N PHE A 121 6.58 -2.37 10.52
CA PHE A 121 6.43 -2.83 9.14
C PHE A 121 5.07 -3.52 8.92
N TYR A 122 4.65 -4.37 9.85
CA TYR A 122 3.36 -5.04 9.78
C TYR A 122 2.21 -4.03 9.76
N LEU A 123 2.18 -3.11 10.72
CA LEU A 123 1.12 -2.11 10.83
C LEU A 123 1.14 -1.11 9.66
N TRP A 124 2.33 -0.66 9.24
CA TRP A 124 2.49 0.27 8.12
C TRP A 124 1.98 -0.30 6.81
N THR A 125 2.34 -1.56 6.51
CA THR A 125 1.86 -2.25 5.31
C THR A 125 0.38 -2.63 5.42
N ALA A 126 -0.12 -2.99 6.60
CA ALA A 126 -1.53 -3.25 6.84
C ALA A 126 -2.41 -2.02 6.58
N LEU A 127 -2.05 -0.89 7.16
CA LEU A 127 -2.77 0.37 6.98
C LEU A 127 -2.60 0.88 5.55
N GLY A 128 -1.40 0.77 4.98
CA GLY A 128 -1.12 1.16 3.61
C GLY A 128 -1.96 0.40 2.59
N THR A 129 -2.08 -0.93 2.74
CA THR A 129 -2.93 -1.75 1.86
C THR A 129 -4.40 -1.37 2.02
N LEU A 130 -4.90 -1.22 3.25
CA LEU A 130 -6.27 -0.76 3.51
C LEU A 130 -6.59 0.57 2.81
N LEU A 131 -5.73 1.57 2.97
CA LEU A 131 -5.97 2.91 2.45
C LEU A 131 -5.79 2.98 0.93
N LEU A 132 -4.76 2.32 0.37
CA LEU A 132 -4.54 2.32 -1.08
C LEU A 132 -5.66 1.61 -1.83
N THR A 133 -6.13 0.46 -1.32
CA THR A 133 -7.25 -0.24 -1.94
C THR A 133 -8.52 0.58 -1.86
N SER A 134 -8.80 1.18 -0.70
CA SER A 134 -9.99 2.04 -0.52
C SER A 134 -9.94 3.26 -1.46
N GLY A 135 -8.82 3.96 -1.50
CA GLY A 135 -8.65 5.14 -2.36
C GLY A 135 -8.65 4.80 -3.84
N PHE A 136 -8.10 3.65 -4.24
CA PHE A 136 -8.16 3.18 -5.62
C PHE A 136 -9.60 3.04 -6.10
N TRP A 137 -10.45 2.36 -5.32
CA TRP A 137 -11.87 2.20 -5.67
C TRP A 137 -12.61 3.53 -5.76
N VAL A 138 -12.29 4.49 -4.89
CA VAL A 138 -12.88 5.85 -4.94
C VAL A 138 -12.49 6.63 -6.20
N VAL A 139 -11.32 6.36 -6.78
CA VAL A 139 -10.87 7.04 -8.01
C VAL A 139 -11.45 6.38 -9.27
N THR A 140 -11.76 5.09 -9.21
CA THR A 140 -12.28 4.32 -10.35
C THR A 140 -13.81 4.21 -10.40
N SER A 141 -14.50 4.45 -9.28
CA SER A 141 -15.96 4.61 -9.20
C SER A 141 -16.41 5.97 -9.72
#